data_AF-A0AAE0KSC2-F1
#
_entry.id   AF-A0AAE0KSC2-F1
#
_cell.length_a   1.000
_cell.length_b   1.000
_cell.length_c   1.000
_cell.angle_alpha   90.00
_cell.angle_beta   90.00
_cell.angle_gamma   90.00
#
_symmetry.space_group_name_H-M   'P 1'
#
loop_
_entity.id
_entity.type
_entity.pdbx_description
1 polymer ?
#
loop_
_entity_poly.entity_id
_entity_poly.type
_entity_poly.pdbx_seq_one_letter_code
_entity_poly.pdbx_strand_id
1 'polypeptide(L)'
;MVWRRYSHSFGGGNAISYEKQVLAKDRAMAEFGLTFTDLQQIPCSYRSCHGNPYPVWSKGALSDGKRKIAADKEAKLVEEHGAEKLAEMRAEAAATKAAQDKQLRDQRALEDAKASMISVISKIASLRPGVRVPAPLPDSTEMLNKTNAKKIFCLTDGDLKTISSLSGKDLLAAAQRKHGREGFKKRRQLVADKETANDKVPLVQQLEGLEARYPTLKAEVIEDVLALMRNKATEAQDTANRAKAALEAVEEELQVPSAKRTKLTGYFEGHV
;
A
#
# COMPACT_ATOMS: atom_id res chain seq x y z
N MET A 1 4.19 39.29 -45.39
CA MET A 1 2.98 39.00 -46.20
C MET A 1 1.81 38.85 -45.23
N VAL A 2 0.77 39.65 -45.44
CA VAL A 2 -0.32 39.91 -44.50
C VAL A 2 -1.32 38.75 -44.53
N TRP A 3 -1.65 38.17 -43.37
CA TRP A 3 -2.78 37.24 -43.23
C TRP A 3 -4.09 38.01 -43.40
N ARG A 4 -4.70 37.95 -44.59
CA ARG A 4 -6.07 38.42 -44.79
C ARG A 4 -7.04 37.43 -44.18
N ARG A 5 -7.72 37.84 -43.09
CA ARG A 5 -8.97 37.23 -42.63
C ARG A 5 -10.04 37.44 -43.69
N TYR A 6 -10.42 36.37 -44.40
CA TYR A 6 -11.72 36.34 -45.07
C TYR A 6 -12.77 35.98 -44.02
N SER A 7 -13.45 37.00 -43.51
CA SER A 7 -14.78 36.84 -42.92
C SER A 7 -15.76 36.95 -44.08
N HIS A 8 -16.40 35.85 -44.43
CA HIS A 8 -17.67 35.88 -45.14
C HIS A 8 -18.73 35.47 -44.13
N SER A 9 -19.44 36.50 -43.69
CA SER A 9 -20.58 36.43 -42.79
C SER A 9 -21.73 35.75 -43.51
N PHE A 10 -21.92 34.45 -43.27
CA PHE A 10 -23.23 33.83 -43.40
C PHE A 10 -23.82 33.69 -42.00
N GLY A 11 -24.88 34.46 -41.72
CA GLY A 11 -25.91 34.17 -40.72
C GLY A 11 -25.46 34.13 -39.26
N GLY A 12 -25.86 35.15 -38.49
CA GLY A 12 -25.71 35.19 -37.04
C GLY A 12 -26.36 34.01 -36.32
N GLY A 13 -25.63 33.43 -35.38
CA GLY A 13 -26.11 32.43 -34.43
C GLY A 13 -24.93 31.90 -33.62
N ASN A 14 -24.89 32.27 -32.34
CA ASN A 14 -24.02 31.77 -31.27
C ASN A 14 -22.64 31.23 -31.68
N ALA A 15 -21.59 32.00 -31.33
CA ALA A 15 -20.21 31.52 -31.32
C ALA A 15 -20.03 30.43 -30.23
N ILE A 16 -20.56 29.23 -30.49
CA ILE A 16 -20.11 28.00 -29.84
C ILE A 16 -18.73 27.76 -30.43
N SER A 17 -17.70 27.74 -29.58
CA SER A 17 -16.31 27.53 -30.00
C SER A 17 -16.20 26.32 -30.94
N TYR A 18 -15.96 26.56 -32.23
CA TYR A 18 -15.84 25.52 -33.26
C TYR A 18 -14.81 24.44 -32.86
N GLU A 19 -13.77 24.80 -32.11
CA GLU A 19 -12.75 23.89 -31.57
C GLU A 19 -13.29 22.78 -30.64
N LYS A 20 -14.47 22.96 -30.03
CA LYS A 20 -15.06 21.93 -29.14
C LYS A 20 -15.93 20.91 -29.88
N GLN A 21 -16.29 21.18 -31.15
CA GLN A 21 -17.24 20.36 -31.90
C GLN A 21 -16.60 19.54 -33.03
N VAL A 22 -15.34 19.78 -33.38
CA VAL A 22 -14.60 19.03 -34.41
C VAL A 22 -13.37 18.33 -33.84
N LEU A 23 -13.10 17.11 -34.32
CA LEU A 23 -11.97 16.27 -33.90
C LEU A 23 -11.07 15.96 -35.09
N ALA A 24 -9.76 15.99 -34.85
CA ALA A 24 -8.77 15.47 -35.79
C ALA A 24 -8.77 13.92 -35.78
N LYS A 25 -8.22 13.31 -36.83
CA LYS A 25 -8.22 11.86 -37.09
C LYS A 25 -7.94 11.00 -35.86
N ASP A 26 -6.78 11.18 -35.21
CA ASP A 26 -6.35 10.30 -34.13
C ASP A 26 -7.25 10.43 -32.88
N ARG A 27 -7.73 11.65 -32.61
CA ARG A 27 -8.66 11.92 -31.52
C ARG A 27 -10.06 11.37 -31.80
N ALA A 28 -10.53 11.45 -33.06
CA ALA A 28 -11.78 10.85 -33.48
C ALA A 28 -11.77 9.32 -33.36
N MET A 29 -10.67 8.67 -33.77
CA MET A 29 -10.47 7.23 -33.61
C MET A 29 -10.46 6.81 -32.14
N ALA A 30 -9.70 7.51 -31.30
CA ALA A 30 -9.59 7.21 -29.87
C ALA A 30 -10.90 7.46 -29.09
N GLU A 31 -11.59 8.58 -29.35
CA GLU A 31 -12.79 8.96 -28.60
C GLU A 31 -14.02 8.14 -28.99
N PHE A 32 -14.13 7.73 -30.26
CA PHE A 32 -15.30 7.00 -30.76
C PHE A 32 -15.04 5.51 -30.99
N GLY A 33 -13.80 5.04 -30.84
CA GLY A 33 -13.44 3.63 -31.07
C GLY A 33 -13.61 3.21 -32.53
N LEU A 34 -13.37 4.12 -33.46
CA LEU A 34 -13.48 3.89 -34.91
C LEU A 34 -12.09 3.64 -35.51
N THR A 35 -12.01 2.77 -36.51
CA THR A 35 -10.80 2.62 -37.31
C THR A 35 -10.67 3.77 -38.31
N PHE A 36 -9.48 3.94 -38.91
CA PHE A 36 -9.31 4.94 -39.96
C PHE A 36 -10.20 4.65 -41.18
N THR A 37 -10.41 3.37 -41.52
CA THR A 37 -11.32 2.93 -42.58
C THR A 37 -12.77 3.30 -42.27
N ASP A 38 -13.20 3.15 -41.01
CA ASP A 38 -14.54 3.57 -40.58
C ASP A 38 -14.73 5.09 -40.75
N LEU A 39 -13.70 5.89 -40.42
CA LEU A 39 -13.75 7.35 -40.60
C LEU A 39 -13.83 7.79 -42.07
N GLN A 40 -13.32 6.98 -43.00
CA GLN A 40 -13.40 7.25 -44.45
C GLN A 40 -14.79 6.99 -45.02
N GLN A 41 -15.62 6.19 -44.34
CA GLN A 41 -17.01 5.92 -44.73
C GLN A 41 -17.97 7.04 -44.31
N ILE A 42 -17.52 7.96 -43.46
CA ILE A 42 -18.31 9.13 -43.06
C ILE A 42 -18.33 10.14 -44.23
N PRO A 43 -19.52 10.56 -44.73
CA PRO A 43 -19.62 11.39 -45.92
C PRO A 43 -18.86 12.72 -45.81
N CYS A 44 -18.35 13.19 -46.94
CA CYS A 44 -17.60 14.44 -47.06
C CYS A 44 -18.37 15.69 -46.62
N SER A 45 -19.70 15.67 -46.56
CA SER A 45 -20.51 16.77 -45.99
C SER A 45 -20.27 16.96 -44.49
N TYR A 46 -19.73 15.95 -43.81
CA TYR A 46 -19.53 15.90 -42.38
C TYR A 46 -18.05 15.90 -41.96
N ARG A 47 -17.16 15.95 -42.95
CA ARG A 47 -15.70 15.99 -42.85
C ARG A 47 -15.21 17.23 -43.59
N SER A 48 -14.15 17.90 -43.15
CA SER A 48 -13.58 19.02 -43.92
C SER A 48 -12.85 18.52 -45.19
N CYS A 49 -13.60 18.17 -46.24
CA CYS A 49 -13.06 17.56 -47.45
C CYS A 49 -12.69 18.54 -48.56
N HIS A 50 -12.99 19.84 -48.41
CA HIS A 50 -12.68 20.85 -49.41
C HIS A 50 -11.70 21.88 -48.82
N GLY A 51 -10.44 21.83 -49.27
CA GLY A 51 -9.44 22.89 -49.05
C GLY A 51 -8.65 22.86 -47.74
N ASN A 52 -8.81 21.86 -46.87
CA ASN A 52 -8.03 21.74 -45.62
C ASN A 52 -7.00 20.58 -45.74
N PRO A 53 -5.69 20.81 -45.48
CA PRO A 53 -4.67 19.76 -45.52
C PRO A 53 -4.92 18.62 -44.51
N TYR A 54 -5.72 18.86 -43.48
CA TYR A 54 -6.05 17.86 -42.46
C TYR A 54 -7.56 17.67 -42.34
N PRO A 55 -8.06 16.43 -42.47
CA PRO A 55 -9.48 16.17 -42.29
C PRO A 55 -9.86 16.30 -40.81
N VAL A 56 -10.91 17.07 -40.53
CA VAL A 56 -11.58 17.12 -39.23
C VAL A 56 -13.01 16.63 -39.36
N TRP A 57 -13.52 15.98 -38.32
CA TRP A 57 -14.87 15.42 -38.24
C TRP A 57 -15.65 16.08 -37.12
N SER A 58 -16.92 16.39 -37.35
CA SER A 58 -17.79 16.84 -36.26
C SER A 58 -18.16 15.69 -35.32
N LYS A 59 -18.27 15.96 -34.02
CA LYS A 59 -18.68 14.93 -33.03
C LYS A 59 -20.05 14.32 -33.32
N GLY A 60 -21.00 15.12 -33.82
CA GLY A 60 -22.32 14.64 -34.24
C GLY A 60 -22.22 13.60 -35.35
N ALA A 61 -21.46 13.92 -36.41
CA ALA A 61 -21.25 12.99 -37.50
C ALA A 61 -20.45 11.74 -37.14
N LEU A 62 -19.53 11.83 -36.17
CA LEU A 62 -18.83 10.66 -35.63
C LEU A 62 -19.79 9.74 -34.87
N SER A 63 -20.75 10.31 -34.13
CA SER A 63 -21.79 9.52 -33.45
C SER A 63 -22.72 8.84 -34.45
N ASP A 64 -23.24 9.59 -35.41
CA ASP A 64 -24.17 9.07 -36.43
C ASP A 64 -23.47 8.07 -37.36
N GLY A 65 -22.24 8.39 -37.78
CA GLY A 65 -21.38 7.51 -38.56
C GLY A 65 -21.08 6.21 -37.82
N LYS A 66 -20.76 6.27 -36.53
CA LYS A 66 -20.55 5.07 -35.71
C LYS A 66 -21.79 4.19 -35.65
N ARG A 67 -22.99 4.78 -35.46
CA ARG A 67 -24.25 4.03 -35.45
C ARG A 67 -24.52 3.37 -36.79
N LYS A 68 -24.32 4.10 -37.89
CA LYS A 68 -24.53 3.58 -39.24
C LYS A 68 -23.56 2.46 -39.57
N ILE A 69 -22.27 2.64 -39.28
CA ILE A 69 -21.24 1.61 -39.51
C ILE A 69 -21.50 0.37 -38.65
N ALA A 70 -21.96 0.54 -37.40
CA ALA A 70 -22.37 -0.59 -36.57
C ALA A 70 -23.57 -1.33 -37.15
N ALA A 71 -24.60 -0.61 -37.63
CA ALA A 71 -25.77 -1.19 -38.27
C ALA A 71 -25.42 -1.91 -39.59
N ASP A 72 -24.55 -1.32 -40.41
CA ASP A 72 -24.09 -1.91 -41.67
C ASP A 72 -23.25 -3.17 -41.43
N LYS A 73 -22.39 -3.17 -40.40
CA LYS A 73 -21.63 -4.36 -39.96
C LYS A 73 -22.57 -5.45 -39.42
N GLU A 74 -23.57 -5.07 -38.64
CA GLU A 74 -24.55 -6.00 -38.11
C GLU A 74 -25.41 -6.62 -39.23
N ALA A 75 -25.86 -5.81 -40.19
CA ALA A 75 -26.59 -6.29 -41.37
C ALA A 75 -25.77 -7.30 -42.18
N LYS A 76 -24.47 -7.03 -42.42
CA LYS A 76 -23.57 -7.97 -43.10
C LYS A 76 -23.40 -9.27 -42.34
N LEU A 77 -23.20 -9.20 -41.02
CA LEU A 77 -23.06 -10.41 -40.21
C LEU A 77 -24.34 -11.24 -40.17
N VAL A 78 -25.52 -10.60 -40.21
CA VAL A 78 -26.81 -11.28 -40.35
C VAL A 78 -26.95 -11.93 -41.72
N GLU A 79 -26.49 -11.29 -42.79
CA GLU A 79 -26.47 -11.85 -44.14
C GLU A 79 -25.52 -13.06 -44.25
N GLU A 80 -24.32 -12.96 -43.67
CA GLU A 80 -23.28 -13.99 -43.74
C GLU A 80 -23.55 -15.21 -42.85
N HIS A 81 -24.20 -15.02 -41.70
CA HIS A 81 -24.33 -16.07 -40.69
C HIS A 81 -25.78 -16.43 -40.34
N GLY A 82 -26.75 -15.58 -40.68
CA GLY A 82 -28.14 -15.71 -40.24
C GLY A 82 -28.35 -15.13 -38.83
N ALA A 83 -29.54 -14.60 -38.57
CA ALA A 83 -29.88 -13.95 -37.30
C ALA A 83 -29.77 -14.92 -36.09
N GLU A 84 -30.15 -16.18 -36.28
CA GLU A 84 -30.10 -17.21 -35.21
C GLU A 84 -28.66 -17.55 -34.80
N LYS A 85 -27.79 -17.81 -35.78
CA LYS A 85 -26.37 -18.11 -35.53
C LYS A 85 -25.64 -16.91 -34.91
N LEU A 86 -26.03 -15.70 -35.29
CA LEU A 86 -25.49 -14.48 -34.72
C LEU A 86 -25.91 -14.27 -33.26
N ALA A 87 -27.16 -14.63 -32.91
CA ALA A 87 -27.62 -14.66 -31.54
C ALA A 87 -26.87 -15.72 -30.71
N GLU A 88 -26.62 -16.90 -31.27
CA GLU A 88 -25.83 -17.97 -30.65
C GLU A 88 -24.39 -17.53 -30.38
N MET A 89 -23.68 -16.98 -31.38
CA MET A 89 -22.32 -16.44 -31.20
C MET A 89 -22.25 -15.34 -30.14
N ARG A 90 -23.29 -14.49 -30.04
CA ARG A 90 -23.39 -13.47 -28.98
C ARG A 90 -23.58 -14.08 -27.61
N ALA A 91 -24.42 -15.11 -27.50
CA ALA A 91 -24.64 -15.83 -26.26
C ALA A 91 -23.37 -16.56 -25.80
N GLU A 92 -22.65 -17.22 -26.71
CA GLU A 92 -21.38 -17.88 -26.45
C GLU A 92 -20.28 -16.89 -26.05
N ALA A 93 -20.17 -15.75 -26.74
CA ALA A 93 -19.22 -14.69 -26.39
C ALA A 93 -19.54 -14.09 -25.01
N ALA A 94 -20.82 -13.89 -24.68
CA ALA A 94 -21.25 -13.41 -23.38
C ALA A 94 -20.95 -14.43 -22.27
N ALA A 95 -21.21 -15.72 -22.51
CA ALA A 95 -20.90 -16.80 -21.58
C ALA A 95 -19.40 -16.94 -21.36
N THR A 96 -18.60 -16.86 -22.43
CA THR A 96 -17.13 -16.90 -22.37
C THR A 96 -16.59 -15.72 -21.57
N LYS A 97 -17.09 -14.51 -21.82
CA LYS A 97 -16.69 -13.32 -21.07
C LYS A 97 -17.08 -13.44 -19.60
N ALA A 98 -18.28 -13.93 -19.29
CA ALA A 98 -18.71 -14.15 -17.91
C ALA A 98 -17.83 -15.19 -17.19
N ALA A 99 -17.43 -16.25 -17.90
CA ALA A 99 -16.51 -17.26 -17.37
C ALA A 99 -15.11 -16.68 -17.12
N GLN A 100 -14.58 -15.87 -18.05
CA GLN A 100 -13.30 -15.17 -17.88
C GLN A 100 -13.34 -14.17 -16.73
N ASP A 101 -14.41 -13.37 -16.62
CA ASP A 101 -14.60 -12.41 -15.53
C ASP A 101 -14.69 -13.13 -14.17
N LYS A 102 -15.37 -14.29 -14.13
CA LYS A 102 -15.42 -15.13 -12.93
C LYS A 102 -14.03 -15.67 -12.58
N GLN A 103 -13.31 -16.24 -13.54
CA GLN A 103 -11.96 -16.76 -13.34
C GLN A 103 -11.00 -15.66 -12.83
N LEU A 104 -11.06 -14.45 -13.39
CA LEU A 104 -10.26 -13.31 -12.94
C LEU A 104 -10.61 -12.89 -11.50
N ARG A 105 -11.89 -12.93 -11.12
CA ARG A 105 -12.30 -12.64 -9.73
C ARG A 105 -11.82 -13.71 -8.77
N ASP A 106 -11.94 -14.98 -9.13
CA ASP A 106 -11.51 -16.10 -8.31
C ASP A 106 -9.99 -16.09 -8.12
N GLN A 107 -9.22 -15.78 -9.19
CA GLN A 107 -7.77 -15.57 -9.11
C GLN A 107 -7.39 -14.40 -8.19
N ARG A 108 -8.05 -13.24 -8.32
CA ARG A 108 -7.79 -12.10 -7.42
C ARG A 108 -8.09 -12.43 -5.97
N ALA A 109 -9.21 -13.11 -5.70
CA ALA A 109 -9.57 -13.54 -4.36
C ALA A 109 -8.53 -14.50 -3.76
N LEU A 110 -7.95 -15.38 -4.59
CA LEU A 110 -6.88 -16.29 -4.17
C LEU A 110 -5.57 -15.54 -3.84
N GLU A 111 -5.16 -14.57 -4.66
CA GLU A 111 -4.00 -13.73 -4.40
C GLU A 111 -4.18 -12.88 -3.13
N ASP A 112 -5.36 -12.29 -2.94
CA ASP A 112 -5.68 -11.50 -1.73
C ASP A 112 -5.67 -12.38 -0.46
N ALA A 113 -6.17 -13.63 -0.57
CA ALA A 113 -6.10 -14.60 0.51
C ALA A 113 -4.66 -14.98 0.83
N LYS A 114 -3.83 -15.23 -0.20
CA LYS A 114 -2.40 -15.54 -0.05
C LYS A 114 -1.66 -14.41 0.65
N ALA A 115 -1.84 -13.17 0.21
CA ALA A 115 -1.25 -12.00 0.84
C ALA A 115 -1.70 -11.82 2.30
N SER A 116 -2.98 -12.09 2.58
CA SER A 116 -3.53 -12.04 3.94
C SER A 116 -2.90 -13.11 4.84
N MET A 117 -2.77 -14.35 4.37
CA MET A 117 -2.12 -15.42 5.14
C MET A 117 -0.65 -15.11 5.43
N ILE A 118 0.11 -14.62 4.43
CA ILE A 118 1.50 -14.17 4.61
C ILE A 118 1.59 -13.10 5.71
N SER A 119 0.70 -12.10 5.67
CA SER A 119 0.64 -11.02 6.65
C SER A 119 0.36 -11.52 8.07
N VAL A 120 -0.62 -12.41 8.22
CA VAL A 120 -1.00 -12.97 9.53
C VAL A 120 0.12 -13.83 10.11
N ILE A 121 0.69 -14.75 9.32
CA ILE A 121 1.77 -15.63 9.79
C ILE A 121 3.01 -14.80 10.14
N SER A 122 3.35 -13.79 9.33
CA SER A 122 4.46 -12.87 9.62
C SER A 122 4.26 -12.14 10.96
N LYS A 123 3.04 -11.69 11.26
CA LYS A 123 2.71 -11.07 12.56
C LYS A 123 2.85 -12.07 13.71
N ILE A 124 2.31 -13.28 13.56
CA ILE A 124 2.46 -14.34 14.57
C ILE A 124 3.94 -14.64 14.84
N ALA A 125 4.75 -14.73 13.78
CA ALA A 125 6.18 -14.99 13.88
C ALA A 125 6.93 -13.86 14.60
N SER A 126 6.51 -12.61 14.41
CA SER A 126 7.08 -11.44 15.11
C SER A 126 6.78 -11.43 16.62
N LEU A 127 5.67 -12.05 17.04
CA LEU A 127 5.24 -12.12 18.44
C LEU A 127 5.96 -13.26 19.22
N ARG A 128 7.24 -13.54 18.95
CA ARG A 128 7.94 -14.65 19.61
C ARG A 128 8.00 -14.45 21.14
N PRO A 129 7.66 -15.48 21.96
CA PRO A 129 7.81 -15.40 23.41
C PRO A 129 9.28 -15.15 23.77
N GLY A 130 9.54 -14.31 24.78
CA GLY A 130 10.91 -13.98 25.21
C GLY A 130 11.66 -12.94 24.36
N VAL A 131 11.11 -12.49 23.23
CA VAL A 131 11.70 -11.39 22.42
C VAL A 131 11.08 -10.03 22.77
N ARG A 132 9.83 -10.00 23.24
CA ARG A 132 9.17 -8.76 23.66
C ARG A 132 9.86 -8.22 24.91
N VAL A 133 10.58 -7.12 24.73
CA VAL A 133 11.15 -6.35 25.83
C VAL A 133 9.98 -5.78 26.65
N PRO A 134 9.91 -6.04 27.97
CA PRO A 134 8.92 -5.38 28.81
C PRO A 134 9.01 -3.88 28.62
N ALA A 135 7.86 -3.18 28.65
CA ALA A 135 7.83 -1.73 28.47
C ALA A 135 8.92 -1.04 29.31
N PRO A 136 9.52 0.08 28.87
CA PRO A 136 10.45 0.83 29.71
C PRO A 136 9.79 1.16 31.05
N LEU A 137 10.60 1.20 32.11
CA LEU A 137 10.09 1.66 33.39
C LEU A 137 9.77 3.16 33.27
N PRO A 138 8.64 3.60 33.85
CA PRO A 138 8.28 5.01 33.88
C PRO A 138 9.32 5.80 34.66
N ASP A 139 9.45 7.09 34.34
CA ASP A 139 10.43 7.95 34.97
C ASP A 139 10.22 8.00 36.49
N SER A 140 11.30 8.23 37.23
CA SER A 140 11.28 8.16 38.69
C SER A 140 10.26 9.11 39.33
N THR A 141 9.95 10.23 38.66
CA THR A 141 8.99 11.27 39.06
C THR A 141 7.62 11.12 38.40
N GLU A 142 7.46 10.20 37.45
CA GLU A 142 6.21 10.00 36.74
C GLU A 142 5.16 9.39 37.69
N MET A 143 4.00 10.06 37.76
CA MET A 143 2.88 9.65 38.59
C MET A 143 1.94 8.74 37.80
N LEU A 144 1.70 7.54 38.32
CA LEU A 144 0.89 6.53 37.65
C LEU A 144 -0.45 6.36 38.35
N ASN A 145 -1.48 6.06 37.56
CA ASN A 145 -2.74 5.59 38.13
C ASN A 145 -2.58 4.17 38.71
N LYS A 146 -3.50 3.77 39.60
CA LYS A 146 -3.45 2.47 40.26
C LYS A 146 -3.43 1.29 39.28
N THR A 147 -4.14 1.39 38.16
CA THR A 147 -4.22 0.33 37.15
C THR A 147 -2.86 0.09 36.48
N ASN A 148 -2.20 1.17 36.04
CA ASN A 148 -0.88 1.13 35.42
C ASN A 148 0.18 0.70 36.44
N ALA A 149 0.08 1.17 37.68
CA ALA A 149 0.98 0.75 38.75
C ALA A 149 0.93 -0.77 38.98
N LYS A 150 -0.27 -1.36 39.11
CA LYS A 150 -0.41 -2.83 39.24
C LYS A 150 0.18 -3.57 38.05
N LYS A 151 -0.12 -3.09 36.84
CA LYS A 151 0.26 -3.74 35.59
C LYS A 151 1.77 -3.71 35.36
N ILE A 152 2.40 -2.54 35.47
CA ILE A 152 3.82 -2.32 35.18
C ILE A 152 4.71 -2.90 36.30
N PHE A 153 4.30 -2.70 37.56
CA PHE A 153 5.10 -3.07 38.73
C PHE A 153 4.72 -4.43 39.33
N CYS A 154 3.75 -5.14 38.75
CA CYS A 154 3.28 -6.44 39.23
C CYS A 154 2.84 -6.39 40.71
N LEU A 155 2.17 -5.30 41.08
CA LEU A 155 1.67 -5.03 42.43
C LEU A 155 0.17 -5.29 42.51
N THR A 156 -0.32 -5.53 43.72
CA THR A 156 -1.73 -5.74 44.07
C THR A 156 -2.29 -4.51 44.79
N ASP A 157 -3.61 -4.43 44.94
CA ASP A 157 -4.23 -3.35 45.72
C ASP A 157 -3.71 -3.26 47.16
N GLY A 158 -3.43 -4.41 47.78
CA GLY A 158 -2.86 -4.45 49.13
C GLY A 158 -1.48 -3.81 49.20
N ASP A 159 -0.64 -4.04 48.19
CA ASP A 159 0.69 -3.43 48.13
C ASP A 159 0.60 -1.92 47.91
N LEU A 160 -0.34 -1.47 47.06
CA LEU A 160 -0.49 -0.04 46.75
C LEU A 160 -1.03 0.79 47.91
N LYS A 161 -1.73 0.18 48.88
CA LYS A 161 -2.25 0.88 50.06
C LYS A 161 -1.15 1.36 51.01
N THR A 162 0.01 0.71 51.01
CA THR A 162 1.12 1.04 51.92
C THR A 162 2.09 2.05 51.32
N ILE A 163 1.87 2.47 50.08
CA ILE A 163 2.73 3.40 49.37
C ILE A 163 2.10 4.79 49.43
N SER A 164 2.84 5.76 49.95
CA SER A 164 2.39 7.14 50.11
C SER A 164 2.22 7.89 48.79
N SER A 165 3.03 7.56 47.76
CA SER A 165 2.96 8.16 46.44
C SER A 165 3.03 7.10 45.33
N LEU A 166 2.23 7.25 44.27
CA LEU A 166 2.28 6.37 43.10
C LEU A 166 3.32 6.85 42.08
N SER A 167 4.46 7.33 42.57
CA SER A 167 5.60 7.70 41.72
C SER A 167 6.35 6.45 41.24
N GLY A 168 6.96 6.52 40.06
CA GLY A 168 7.77 5.43 39.50
C GLY A 168 8.84 4.92 40.46
N LYS A 169 9.49 5.82 41.22
CA LYS A 169 10.52 5.47 42.22
C LYS A 169 9.95 4.63 43.38
N ASP A 170 8.85 5.08 43.98
CA ASP A 170 8.26 4.41 45.13
C ASP A 170 7.64 3.06 44.76
N LEU A 171 7.03 2.99 43.57
CA LEU A 171 6.50 1.76 43.00
C LEU A 171 7.60 0.76 42.66
N LEU A 172 8.73 1.22 42.13
CA LEU A 172 9.90 0.36 41.88
C LEU A 172 10.45 -0.21 43.18
N ALA A 173 10.62 0.63 44.21
CA ALA A 173 11.09 0.21 45.52
C ALA A 173 10.13 -0.79 46.19
N ALA A 174 8.81 -0.59 46.07
CA ALA A 174 7.82 -1.54 46.56
C ALA A 174 7.86 -2.88 45.80
N ALA A 175 7.98 -2.85 44.47
CA ALA A 175 8.07 -4.05 43.65
C ALA A 175 9.34 -4.86 43.95
N GLN A 176 10.48 -4.19 44.12
CA GLN A 176 11.74 -4.82 44.49
C GLN A 176 11.71 -5.39 45.91
N ARG A 177 11.06 -4.72 46.88
CA ARG A 177 10.86 -5.29 48.22
C ARG A 177 10.00 -6.54 48.20
N LYS A 178 8.96 -6.57 47.37
CA LYS A 178 8.04 -7.72 47.28
C LYS A 178 8.64 -8.92 46.55
N HIS A 179 9.27 -8.69 45.41
CA HIS A 179 9.67 -9.75 44.48
C HIS A 179 11.19 -9.97 44.39
N GLY A 180 11.99 -9.09 44.99
CA GLY A 180 13.42 -8.99 44.70
C GLY A 180 13.68 -8.43 43.29
N ARG A 181 14.92 -8.02 43.00
CA ARG A 181 15.30 -7.44 41.70
C ARG A 181 15.09 -8.44 40.55
N GLU A 182 15.59 -9.65 40.71
CA GLU A 182 15.46 -10.72 39.70
C GLU A 182 14.04 -11.26 39.59
N GLY A 183 13.33 -11.43 40.72
CA GLY A 183 11.95 -11.87 40.69
C GLY A 183 11.02 -10.83 40.04
N PHE A 184 11.26 -9.55 40.26
CA PHE A 184 10.57 -8.47 39.56
C PHE A 184 10.81 -8.54 38.05
N LYS A 185 12.07 -8.66 37.61
CA LYS A 185 12.43 -8.79 36.19
C LYS A 185 11.72 -9.98 35.53
N LYS A 186 11.73 -11.17 36.19
CA LYS A 186 11.03 -12.37 35.70
C LYS A 186 9.52 -12.16 35.60
N ARG A 187 8.89 -11.53 36.59
CA ARG A 187 7.44 -11.25 36.54
C ARG A 187 7.06 -10.30 35.42
N ARG A 188 7.86 -9.26 35.19
CA ARG A 188 7.64 -8.35 34.05
C ARG A 188 7.74 -9.08 32.72
N GLN A 189 8.71 -9.98 32.59
CA GLN A 189 8.82 -10.81 31.39
C GLN A 189 7.58 -11.69 31.22
N LEU A 190 7.11 -12.34 32.28
CA LEU A 190 5.89 -13.15 32.25
C LEU A 190 4.64 -12.35 31.85
N VAL A 191 4.52 -11.08 32.30
CA VAL A 191 3.43 -10.21 31.87
C VAL A 191 3.54 -9.89 30.38
N ALA A 192 4.74 -9.53 29.90
CA ALA A 192 4.97 -9.27 28.48
C ALA A 192 4.70 -10.52 27.61
N ASP A 193 5.08 -11.71 28.08
CA ASP A 193 4.82 -12.97 27.39
C ASP A 193 3.32 -13.29 27.35
N LYS A 194 2.58 -13.01 28.44
CA LYS A 194 1.10 -13.16 28.48
C LYS A 194 0.39 -12.20 27.53
N GLU A 195 0.81 -10.94 27.48
CA GLU A 195 0.28 -9.99 26.50
C GLU A 195 0.54 -10.45 25.07
N THR A 196 1.75 -10.95 24.81
CA THR A 196 2.11 -11.52 23.51
C THR A 196 1.26 -12.73 23.16
N ALA A 197 0.94 -13.59 24.13
CA ALA A 197 0.03 -14.72 23.92
C ALA A 197 -1.39 -14.22 23.59
N ASN A 198 -1.90 -13.22 24.31
CA ASN A 198 -3.21 -12.63 24.04
C ASN A 198 -3.28 -12.00 22.64
N ASP A 199 -2.22 -11.30 22.21
CA ASP A 199 -2.13 -10.69 20.87
C ASP A 199 -2.11 -11.75 19.75
N LYS A 200 -1.63 -12.97 20.04
CA LYS A 200 -1.60 -14.09 19.08
C LYS A 200 -2.95 -14.75 18.87
N VAL A 201 -3.79 -14.87 19.90
CA VAL A 201 -5.08 -15.58 19.82
C VAL A 201 -5.93 -15.13 18.61
N PRO A 202 -6.21 -13.84 18.39
CA PRO A 202 -7.02 -13.41 17.25
C PRO A 202 -6.34 -13.67 15.91
N LEU A 203 -5.01 -13.63 15.85
CA LEU A 203 -4.26 -13.92 14.63
C LEU A 203 -4.31 -15.40 14.27
N VAL A 204 -4.25 -16.29 15.26
CA VAL A 204 -4.39 -17.73 15.06
C VAL A 204 -5.81 -18.06 14.57
N GLN A 205 -6.84 -17.47 15.18
CA GLN A 205 -8.23 -17.64 14.71
C GLN A 205 -8.43 -17.12 13.28
N GLN A 206 -7.82 -15.98 12.94
CA GLN A 206 -7.85 -15.45 11.57
C GLN A 206 -7.17 -16.42 10.58
N LEU A 207 -6.03 -17.00 10.98
CA LEU A 207 -5.32 -17.98 10.16
C LEU A 207 -6.16 -19.25 9.97
N GLU A 208 -6.76 -19.80 11.02
CA GLU A 208 -7.65 -20.96 10.96
C GLU A 208 -8.83 -20.72 10.01
N GLY A 209 -9.43 -19.52 10.05
CA GLY A 209 -10.50 -19.13 9.14
C GLY A 209 -10.05 -19.05 7.67
N LEU A 210 -8.82 -18.60 7.41
CA LEU A 210 -8.24 -18.59 6.07
C LEU A 210 -7.86 -20.00 5.59
N GLU A 211 -7.29 -20.82 6.46
CA GLU A 211 -6.94 -22.22 6.17
C GLU A 211 -8.18 -23.07 5.85
N ALA A 212 -9.29 -22.87 6.57
CA ALA A 212 -10.55 -23.55 6.30
C ALA A 212 -11.14 -23.20 4.92
N ARG A 213 -10.89 -21.98 4.43
CA ARG A 213 -11.37 -21.51 3.12
C ARG A 213 -10.43 -21.85 1.97
N TYR A 214 -9.11 -21.90 2.24
CA TYR A 214 -8.06 -22.10 1.24
C TYR A 214 -7.01 -23.11 1.73
N PRO A 215 -7.35 -24.40 1.85
CA PRO A 215 -6.46 -25.40 2.45
C PRO A 215 -5.16 -25.63 1.66
N THR A 216 -5.21 -25.43 0.34
CA THR A 216 -4.06 -25.59 -0.56
C THR A 216 -3.03 -24.48 -0.43
N LEU A 217 -3.42 -23.27 -0.03
CA LEU A 217 -2.52 -22.12 0.08
C LEU A 217 -1.54 -22.23 1.26
N LYS A 218 -1.87 -23.03 2.28
CA LYS A 218 -1.06 -23.12 3.50
C LYS A 218 0.38 -23.53 3.22
N ALA A 219 0.58 -24.54 2.37
CA ALA A 219 1.92 -25.06 2.06
C ALA A 219 2.77 -24.00 1.32
N GLU A 220 2.20 -23.38 0.28
CA GLU A 220 2.87 -22.33 -0.51
C GLU A 220 3.22 -21.11 0.34
N VAL A 221 2.28 -20.65 1.18
CA VAL A 221 2.47 -19.48 2.03
C VAL A 221 3.56 -19.72 3.08
N ILE A 222 3.69 -20.93 3.63
CA ILE A 222 4.73 -21.23 4.62
C ILE A 222 6.13 -21.03 4.01
N GLU A 223 6.35 -21.49 2.77
CA GLU A 223 7.63 -21.30 2.08
C GLU A 223 7.94 -19.82 1.83
N ASP A 224 6.95 -19.06 1.35
CA ASP A 224 7.07 -17.62 1.11
C ASP A 224 7.39 -16.86 2.41
N VAL A 225 6.73 -17.21 3.52
CA VAL A 225 7.02 -16.61 4.82
C VAL A 225 8.41 -16.99 5.32
N LEU A 226 8.84 -18.24 5.15
CA LEU A 226 10.20 -18.65 5.54
C LEU A 226 11.27 -17.88 4.77
N ALA A 227 11.09 -17.67 3.47
CA ALA A 227 11.98 -16.85 2.65
C ALA A 227 12.01 -15.40 3.14
N LEU A 228 10.83 -14.82 3.41
CA LEU A 228 10.72 -13.45 3.93
C LEU A 228 11.40 -13.29 5.30
N MET A 229 11.27 -14.26 6.19
CA MET A 229 11.92 -14.25 7.51
C MET A 229 13.43 -14.42 7.41
N ARG A 230 13.94 -15.23 6.46
CA ARG A 230 15.38 -15.35 6.18
C ARG A 230 15.96 -14.02 5.69
N ASN A 231 15.29 -13.36 4.74
CA ASN A 231 15.73 -12.06 4.22
C ASN A 231 15.78 -11.00 5.33
N LYS A 232 14.74 -10.92 6.17
CA LYS A 232 14.73 -10.02 7.33
C LYS A 232 15.83 -10.32 8.33
N ALA A 233 16.16 -11.60 8.53
CA ALA A 233 17.27 -11.99 9.42
C ALA A 233 18.61 -11.51 8.87
N THR A 234 18.85 -11.64 7.57
CA THR A 234 20.05 -11.12 6.90
C THR A 234 20.14 -9.60 7.01
N GLU A 235 19.06 -8.87 6.73
CA GLU A 235 19.02 -7.41 6.87
C GLU A 235 19.30 -6.94 8.31
N ALA A 236 18.75 -7.65 9.29
CA ALA A 236 19.00 -7.36 10.71
C ALA A 236 20.47 -7.61 11.08
N GLN A 237 21.06 -8.70 10.59
CA GLN A 237 22.48 -9.02 10.77
C GLN A 237 23.37 -7.92 10.18
N ASP A 238 23.10 -7.49 8.94
CA ASP A 238 23.86 -6.43 8.26
C ASP A 238 23.75 -5.08 8.98
N THR A 239 22.58 -4.79 9.53
CA THR A 239 22.37 -3.59 10.32
C THR A 239 23.12 -3.65 11.65
N ALA A 240 23.11 -4.81 12.33
CA ALA A 240 23.88 -5.02 13.55
C ALA A 240 25.39 -4.92 13.30
N ASN A 241 25.89 -5.48 12.19
CA ASN A 241 27.29 -5.38 11.80
C ASN A 241 27.70 -3.92 11.53
N ARG A 242 26.86 -3.13 10.85
CA ARG A 242 27.09 -1.70 10.63
C ARG A 242 27.09 -0.90 11.93
N ALA A 243 26.15 -1.17 12.83
CA ALA A 243 26.09 -0.52 14.13
C ALA A 243 27.33 -0.85 14.98
N LYS A 244 27.79 -2.11 14.94
CA LYS A 244 29.02 -2.54 15.63
C LYS A 244 30.25 -1.83 15.07
N ALA A 245 30.41 -1.77 13.75
CA ALA A 245 31.52 -1.05 13.11
C ALA A 245 31.50 0.45 13.44
N ALA A 246 30.31 1.06 13.51
CA ALA A 246 30.17 2.46 13.93
C ALA A 246 30.55 2.67 15.40
N LEU A 247 30.18 1.76 16.29
CA LEU A 247 30.59 1.80 17.70
C LEU A 247 32.11 1.64 17.84
N GLU A 248 32.71 0.68 17.13
CA GLU A 248 34.17 0.48 17.11
C GLU A 248 34.90 1.73 16.59
N ALA A 249 34.37 2.39 15.55
CA ALA A 249 34.92 3.65 15.04
C ALA A 249 34.82 4.80 16.06
N VAL A 250 33.69 4.92 16.78
CA VAL A 250 33.52 5.91 17.85
C VAL A 250 34.45 5.62 19.03
N GLU A 251 34.63 4.35 19.40
CA GLU A 251 35.58 3.94 20.44
C GLU A 251 37.03 4.25 20.03
N GLU A 252 37.40 4.07 18.76
CA GLU A 252 38.71 4.43 18.22
C GLU A 252 38.94 5.95 18.21
N GLU A 253 37.93 6.75 17.84
CA GLU A 253 37.98 8.22 17.96
C GLU A 253 38.08 8.71 19.41
N LEU A 254 37.46 8.00 20.36
CA LEU A 254 37.56 8.31 21.79
C LEU A 254 38.90 7.86 22.41
N GLN A 255 39.61 6.93 21.78
CA GLN A 255 40.94 6.47 22.18
C GLN A 255 42.10 7.32 21.63
N VAL A 256 41.82 8.43 20.92
CA VAL A 256 42.88 9.33 20.44
C VAL A 256 43.73 9.82 21.64
N PRO A 257 45.04 9.53 21.66
CA PRO A 257 45.89 9.84 22.79
C PRO A 257 45.98 11.35 23.04
N SER A 258 46.01 11.70 24.34
CA SER A 258 46.17 13.01 24.99
C SER A 258 47.16 14.02 24.34
N ALA A 259 48.00 13.61 23.39
CA ALA A 259 49.03 14.42 22.77
C ALA A 259 48.52 15.60 21.89
N LYS A 260 47.21 15.70 21.62
CA LYS A 260 46.62 16.84 20.89
C LYS A 260 45.78 17.80 21.73
N ARG A 261 45.58 17.56 23.04
CA ARG A 261 44.92 18.53 23.94
C ARG A 261 45.84 19.68 24.39
N THR A 262 47.16 19.51 24.30
CA THR A 262 48.15 20.49 24.77
C THR A 262 48.38 21.70 23.85
N LYS A 263 47.69 21.83 22.71
CA LYS A 263 47.81 23.01 21.83
C LYS A 263 46.62 23.97 21.86
N LEU A 264 45.56 23.69 22.63
CA LEU A 264 44.39 24.57 22.70
C LEU A 264 44.20 25.26 24.07
N THR A 265 44.94 24.89 25.11
CA THR A 265 44.99 25.63 26.38
C THR A 265 46.15 26.61 26.49
N GLY A 266 47.13 26.56 25.57
CA GLY A 266 48.29 27.47 25.57
C GLY A 266 48.07 28.83 24.90
N TYR A 267 46.85 29.13 24.40
CA TYR A 267 46.55 30.41 23.74
C TYR A 267 45.75 31.40 24.62
N PHE A 268 45.46 31.04 25.88
CA PHE A 268 44.65 31.86 26.80
C PHE A 268 45.33 32.20 28.13
N GLU A 269 46.64 32.01 28.26
CA GLU A 269 47.42 32.41 29.46
C GLU A 269 48.55 33.41 29.12
N GLY A 270 48.33 34.30 28.14
CA GLY A 270 49.33 35.28 27.69
C GLY A 270 48.89 36.73 27.58
N HIS A 271 47.65 37.08 27.96
CA HIS A 271 47.19 38.48 27.98
C HIS A 271 46.15 38.71 29.09
N VAL A 272 46.62 38.77 30.34
CA VAL A 272 46.21 39.76 31.37
C VAL A 272 47.45 40.05 32.22
#